data_AF-A0A485PT90-F1
#
_entry.id   AF-A0A485PT90-F1
#
_cell.length_a   1.000
_cell.length_b   1.000
_cell.length_c   1.000
_cell.angle_alpha   90.00
_cell.angle_beta   90.00
_cell.angle_gamma   90.00
#
_symmetry.space_group_name_H-M   'P 1'
#
loop_
_entity.id
_entity.type
_entity.pdbx_description
1 polymer ?
#
loop_
_entity_poly.entity_id
_entity_poly.type
_entity_poly.pdbx_seq_one_letter_code
_entity_poly.pdbx_strand_id
1 'polypeptide(L)'
;MGLEVNEDDIQKLVKEHGQELTTNELMDLHHGQQQEVMEEISSAEEEENKAEDSLTSNEIREMCKMWETVQNFVEKHHPNKAVAV
;
A
#
# COMPACT_ATOMS: atom_id res chain seq x y z
N MET A 1 -40.16 -19.25 43.30
CA MET A 1 -40.63 -18.87 41.96
C MET A 1 -39.79 -19.65 40.97
N GLY A 2 -40.38 -20.59 40.24
CA GLY A 2 -39.71 -21.34 39.17
C GLY A 2 -39.97 -20.64 37.84
N LEU A 3 -38.98 -20.64 36.94
CA LEU A 3 -39.17 -20.22 35.56
C LEU A 3 -39.83 -21.40 34.82
N GLU A 4 -41.01 -21.19 34.27
CA GLU A 4 -41.66 -22.18 33.41
C GLU A 4 -41.11 -21.98 31.99
N VAL A 5 -40.44 -23.01 31.46
CA VAL A 5 -39.84 -23.00 30.12
C VAL A 5 -40.75 -23.80 29.20
N ASN A 6 -41.23 -23.18 28.14
CA ASN A 6 -42.06 -23.81 27.11
C ASN A 6 -41.27 -24.11 25.82
N GLU A 7 -41.90 -24.78 24.86
CA GLU A 7 -41.25 -25.15 23.59
C GLU A 7 -40.81 -23.93 22.78
N ASP A 8 -41.57 -22.83 22.80
CA ASP A 8 -41.21 -21.60 22.08
C ASP A 8 -39.93 -20.98 22.66
N ASP A 9 -39.72 -21.08 23.98
CA ASP A 9 -38.51 -20.63 24.65
C ASP A 9 -37.27 -21.44 24.17
N ILE A 10 -37.43 -22.74 23.95
CA ILE A 10 -36.38 -23.63 23.42
C ILE A 10 -36.09 -23.31 21.96
N GLN A 11 -37.13 -23.17 21.13
CA GLN A 11 -36.99 -22.85 19.71
C GLN A 11 -36.29 -21.51 19.49
N LYS A 12 -36.60 -20.51 20.32
CA LYS A 12 -35.92 -19.20 20.31
C LYS A 12 -34.43 -19.35 20.62
N LEU A 13 -34.07 -20.11 21.64
CA LEU A 13 -32.68 -20.32 22.04
C LEU A 13 -31.88 -21.02 20.93
N VAL A 14 -32.43 -22.07 20.32
CA VAL A 14 -31.80 -22.79 19.21
C VAL A 14 -31.62 -21.91 17.99
N LYS A 15 -32.60 -21.05 17.70
CA LYS A 15 -32.51 -20.11 16.57
C LYS A 15 -31.46 -19.02 16.80
N GLU A 16 -31.33 -18.50 18.02
CA GLU A 16 -30.33 -17.48 18.38
C GLU A 16 -28.89 -18.01 18.31
N HIS A 17 -28.66 -19.29 18.63
CA HIS A 17 -27.33 -19.91 18.65
C HIS A 17 -27.04 -20.82 17.44
N GLY A 18 -27.97 -20.90 16.47
CA GLY A 18 -27.87 -21.84 15.34
C GLY A 18 -26.75 -21.53 14.33
N GLN A 19 -26.08 -20.38 14.45
CA GLN A 19 -25.02 -19.94 13.55
C GLN A 19 -23.71 -19.60 14.30
N GLU A 20 -23.52 -20.12 15.50
CA GLU A 20 -22.24 -19.96 16.19
C GLU A 20 -21.13 -20.68 15.45
N LEU A 21 -20.02 -19.97 15.26
CA LEU A 21 -18.80 -20.58 14.73
C LEU A 21 -18.22 -21.52 15.79
N THR A 22 -17.77 -22.67 15.33
CA THR A 22 -16.92 -23.54 16.13
C THR A 22 -15.60 -22.83 16.43
N THR A 23 -14.93 -23.25 17.52
CA THR A 23 -13.61 -22.71 17.87
C THR A 23 -12.60 -22.85 16.73
N ASN A 24 -12.67 -23.94 15.95
CA ASN A 24 -11.83 -24.14 14.77
C ASN A 24 -12.12 -23.12 13.66
N GLU A 25 -13.39 -22.94 13.29
CA GLU A 25 -13.77 -21.97 12.25
C GLU A 25 -13.37 -20.53 12.64
N LEU A 26 -13.45 -20.19 13.93
CA LEU A 26 -12.99 -18.89 14.43
C LEU A 26 -11.47 -18.73 14.33
N MET A 27 -10.71 -19.79 14.63
CA MET A 27 -9.25 -19.79 14.47
C MET A 27 -8.82 -19.66 13.01
N ASP A 28 -9.49 -20.38 12.11
CA ASP A 28 -9.23 -20.33 10.67
C ASP A 28 -9.54 -18.94 10.11
N LEU A 29 -10.67 -18.34 10.52
CA LEU A 29 -11.03 -16.96 10.13
C LEU A 29 -9.98 -15.96 10.62
N HIS A 30 -9.55 -16.06 11.88
CA HIS A 30 -8.52 -15.18 12.43
C HIS A 30 -7.19 -15.34 11.70
N HIS A 31 -6.80 -16.57 11.35
CA HIS A 31 -5.60 -16.82 10.58
C HIS A 31 -5.67 -16.21 9.18
N GLY A 32 -6.80 -16.37 8.49
CA GLY A 32 -7.04 -15.76 7.18
C GLY A 32 -6.96 -14.23 7.23
N GLN A 33 -7.57 -13.61 8.24
CA GLN A 33 -7.50 -12.15 8.42
C GLN A 33 -6.06 -11.66 8.69
N GLN A 34 -5.30 -12.38 9.52
CA GLN A 34 -3.90 -12.04 9.78
C GLN A 34 -3.03 -12.16 8.53
N GLN A 35 -3.29 -13.19 7.70
CA GLN A 35 -2.58 -13.38 6.45
C GLN A 35 -2.89 -12.25 5.45
N GLU A 36 -4.17 -11.91 5.27
CA GLU A 36 -4.61 -10.82 4.39
C GLU A 36 -3.93 -9.49 4.77
N VAL A 37 -3.94 -9.14 6.06
CA VAL A 37 -3.29 -7.92 6.56
C VAL A 37 -1.78 -7.93 6.29
N MET A 38 -1.11 -9.07 6.48
CA MET A 38 0.32 -9.19 6.22
C MET A 38 0.64 -9.04 4.72
N GLU A 39 -0.18 -9.62 3.84
CA GLU A 39 -0.03 -9.48 2.39
C GLU A 39 -0.27 -8.03 1.94
N GLU A 40 -1.28 -7.34 2.48
CA GLU A 40 -1.54 -5.93 2.18
C GLU A 40 -0.38 -5.02 2.60
N ILE A 41 0.15 -5.20 3.82
CA ILE A 41 1.30 -4.42 4.31
C ILE A 41 2.54 -4.67 3.45
N SER A 42 2.84 -5.94 3.14
CA SER A 42 3.98 -6.29 2.29
C SER A 42 3.85 -5.69 0.89
N SER A 43 2.65 -5.70 0.31
CA SER A 43 2.40 -5.11 -1.00
C SER A 43 2.56 -3.58 -0.98
N ALA A 44 2.15 -2.92 0.10
CA ALA A 44 2.34 -1.48 0.27
C ALA A 44 3.82 -1.11 0.45
N GLU A 45 4.59 -1.92 1.19
CA GLU A 45 6.03 -1.75 1.35
C GLU A 45 6.80 -1.96 0.02
N GLU A 46 6.37 -2.90 -0.83
CA GLU A 46 6.96 -3.07 -2.17
C GLU A 46 6.69 -1.88 -3.10
N GLU A 47 5.51 -1.27 -3.04
CA GLU A 47 5.17 -0.05 -3.81
C GLU A 47 5.96 1.18 -3.31
N GLU A 48 6.21 1.31 -2.01
CA GLU A 48 7.12 2.33 -1.46
C GLU A 48 8.59 2.03 -1.85
N ASN A 49 8.95 0.75 -1.86
CA ASN A 49 10.10 0.12 -2.50
C ASN A 49 10.46 0.70 -3.88
N LYS A 50 9.45 0.78 -4.74
CA LYS A 50 9.59 1.27 -6.13
C LYS A 50 9.96 2.75 -6.23
N ALA A 51 9.74 3.54 -5.16
CA ALA A 51 10.24 4.91 -5.10
C ALA A 51 11.75 4.97 -4.83
N GLU A 52 12.38 3.87 -4.43
CA GLU A 52 13.82 3.75 -4.18
C GLU A 52 14.65 3.65 -5.48
N ASP A 53 14.02 3.32 -6.62
CA ASP A 53 14.58 3.53 -7.98
C ASP A 53 14.64 5.02 -8.38
N SER A 54 14.44 5.92 -7.41
CA SER A 54 14.65 7.36 -7.53
C SER A 54 16.12 7.68 -7.79
N LEU A 55 16.39 8.48 -8.83
CA LEU A 55 17.71 9.06 -9.07
C LEU A 55 18.26 9.71 -7.79
N THR A 56 19.49 9.34 -7.42
CA THR A 56 20.14 9.96 -6.28
C THR A 56 20.44 11.43 -6.56
N SER A 57 20.50 12.26 -5.51
CA SER A 57 20.89 13.67 -5.65
C SER A 57 22.25 13.85 -6.34
N ASN A 58 23.16 12.88 -6.17
CA ASN A 58 24.46 12.88 -6.83
C ASN A 58 24.33 12.66 -8.34
N GLU A 59 23.53 11.69 -8.78
CA GLU A 59 23.28 11.42 -10.20
C GLU A 59 22.59 12.62 -10.89
N ILE A 60 21.59 13.23 -10.22
CA ILE A 60 20.94 14.45 -10.71
C ILE A 60 21.97 15.57 -10.89
N ARG A 61 22.88 15.76 -9.93
CA ARG A 61 23.93 16.78 -10.01
C ARG A 61 24.91 16.52 -11.15
N GLU A 62 25.29 15.27 -11.40
CA GLU A 62 26.17 14.91 -12.52
C GLU A 62 25.46 15.15 -13.88
N MET A 63 24.16 14.83 -13.98
CA MET A 63 23.35 15.16 -15.16
C MET A 63 23.34 16.67 -15.43
N CYS A 64 23.15 17.50 -14.40
CA CYS A 64 23.20 18.95 -14.53
C CYS A 64 24.55 19.47 -15.04
N LYS A 65 25.67 18.92 -14.55
CA LYS A 65 27.02 19.29 -15.02
C LYS A 65 27.25 18.93 -16.49
N MET A 66 26.78 17.75 -16.90
CA MET A 66 26.86 17.33 -18.30
C MET A 66 26.04 18.27 -19.19
N TRP A 67 24.84 18.65 -18.75
CA TRP A 67 24.00 19.60 -19.47
C TRP A 67 24.66 20.98 -19.62
N GLU A 68 25.28 21.49 -18.55
CA GLU A 68 26.02 22.76 -18.59
C GLU A 68 27.19 22.70 -19.59
N THR A 69 27.88 21.57 -19.69
CA THR A 69 28.95 21.35 -20.67
C THR A 69 28.41 21.40 -22.10
N VAL A 70 27.27 20.74 -22.35
CA VAL A 70 26.59 20.77 -23.65
C VAL A 70 26.13 22.19 -23.99
N GLN A 71 25.55 22.92 -23.04
CA GLN A 71 25.13 24.30 -23.22
C GLN A 71 26.31 25.21 -23.57
N ASN A 72 27.43 25.08 -22.86
CA ASN A 72 28.65 25.84 -23.14
C ASN A 72 29.22 25.52 -24.52
N PHE A 73 29.17 24.25 -24.95
CA PHE A 73 29.56 23.86 -26.30
C PHE A 73 28.67 24.52 -27.36
N VAL A 74 27.35 24.47 -27.17
CA VAL A 74 26.39 25.08 -28.09
C VAL A 74 26.61 26.60 -28.16
N GLU A 75 26.75 27.29 -27.02
CA GLU A 75 26.97 28.74 -27.00
C GLU A 75 28.27 29.15 -27.69
N LYS A 76 29.32 28.35 -27.56
CA LYS A 76 30.61 28.61 -28.21
C LYS A 76 30.55 28.47 -29.73
N HIS A 77 29.79 27.51 -30.24
CA HIS A 77 29.74 27.18 -31.67
C HIS A 77 28.56 27.86 -32.41
N HIS A 78 27.49 28.15 -31.68
CA HIS A 78 26.27 28.79 -32.15
C HIS A 78 25.85 29.88 -31.17
N PRO A 79 26.70 30.92 -30.95
CA PRO A 79 26.38 31.99 -30.02
C PRO A 79 25.06 32.63 -30.42
N ASN A 80 24.13 32.70 -29.46
CA ASN A 80 22.79 33.20 -29.72
C ASN A 80 22.87 34.69 -30.03
N LYS A 81 22.94 35.03 -31.32
CA LYS A 81 23.10 36.39 -31.83
C LYS A 81 21.77 37.12 -31.91
N ALA A 82 20.92 36.97 -30.89
CA ALA A 82 19.79 37.87 -30.69
C ALA A 82 20.38 39.24 -30.30
N VAL A 83 20.74 40.03 -31.32
CA VAL A 83 21.04 41.45 -31.18
C VAL A 83 19.80 42.07 -30.56
N ALA A 84 19.90 42.45 -29.27
CA ALA A 84 18.95 43.37 -28.69
C ALA A 84 19.02 44.67 -29.51
N VAL A 85 17.92 44.98 -30.19
CA VAL A 85 17.67 46.27 -30.86
C VAL A 85 17.19 47.28 -29.83
#